data_AF-A0A5A7QC00-F1
#
_entry.id   AF-A0A5A7QC00-F1
#
_cell.length_a   1.000
_cell.length_b   1.000
_cell.length_c   1.000
_cell.angle_alpha   90.00
_cell.angle_beta   90.00
_cell.angle_gamma   90.00
#
_symmetry.space_group_name_H-M   'P 1'
#
loop_
_entity.id
_entity.type
_entity.pdbx_description
1 polymer ?
#
loop_
_entity_poly.entity_id
_entity_poly.type
_entity_poly.pdbx_seq_one_letter_code
_entity_poly.pdbx_strand_id
1 'polypeptide(L)'
;MKGISYRGNHICFGKYALQALEPAWITSRQIEAGRRAMTRNARRGGKIWVRIFPDKPVTIRSAETRMGSGKGNPEYWVAVVKPGRILYEMGGVTENIARRAILIAASKMPIRTQFIFSGSKIAYKINMIQPQTHLNVADNSGARELMCIRIIGASNRRYAHIGDVIVAVIKEAVPKMSLEKSEVIRAVIVRTCKELKRNNGMIIRYDDNAAVVIDQEGNPKGTRIFGAIPQELREFNLTKIVSLAPEIL
;
A
#
# COMPACT_ATOMS: atom_id res chain seq x y z
N MET A 1 3.73 15.70 -10.90
CA MET A 1 3.52 15.17 -9.54
C MET A 1 4.36 13.93 -9.37
N LYS A 2 5.12 13.80 -8.28
CA LYS A 2 5.93 12.61 -8.00
C LYS A 2 5.36 11.84 -6.80
N GLY A 3 5.60 10.53 -6.77
CA GLY A 3 5.23 9.63 -5.67
C GLY A 3 3.84 8.99 -5.77
N ILE A 4 3.63 7.97 -4.94
CA ILE A 4 2.40 7.17 -4.84
C ILE A 4 1.44 7.83 -3.83
N SER A 5 0.14 7.58 -3.97
CA SER A 5 -0.88 8.00 -3.03
C SER A 5 -0.85 7.13 -1.77
N TYR A 6 -0.55 7.73 -0.62
CA TYR A 6 -0.64 7.07 0.69
C TYR A 6 -2.05 7.12 1.31
N ARG A 7 -2.95 7.96 0.78
CA ARG A 7 -4.32 8.11 1.27
C ARG A 7 -5.32 7.75 0.18
N GLY A 8 -6.46 7.18 0.55
CA GLY A 8 -7.54 6.83 -0.39
C GLY A 8 -7.11 5.82 -1.45
N ASN A 9 -6.17 4.95 -1.10
CA ASN A 9 -5.64 3.85 -1.90
C ASN A 9 -6.32 2.50 -1.57
N HIS A 10 -7.14 2.45 -0.51
CA HIS A 10 -7.90 1.26 -0.10
C HIS A 10 -9.40 1.43 -0.35
N ILE A 11 -10.06 0.32 -0.68
CA ILE A 11 -11.52 0.23 -0.86
C ILE A 11 -12.16 0.39 0.52
N CYS A 12 -13.08 1.35 0.68
CA CYS A 12 -13.66 1.69 1.99
C CYS A 12 -15.16 1.41 2.06
N PHE A 13 -15.88 1.50 0.96
CA PHE A 13 -17.34 1.47 0.92
C PHE A 13 -17.89 0.34 0.04
N GLY A 14 -17.30 0.15 -1.14
CA GLY A 14 -17.73 -0.83 -2.13
C GLY A 14 -17.02 -2.17 -1.99
N LYS A 15 -17.32 -3.05 -2.94
CA LYS A 15 -16.58 -4.31 -3.15
C LYS A 15 -15.62 -4.21 -4.33
N TYR A 16 -15.87 -3.29 -5.27
CA TYR A 16 -15.13 -3.09 -6.51
C TYR A 16 -14.68 -1.65 -6.59
N ALA A 17 -13.53 -1.37 -7.22
CA ALA A 17 -13.03 -0.01 -7.35
C ALA A 17 -12.18 0.20 -8.60
N LEU A 18 -12.06 1.47 -9.00
CA LEU A 18 -11.17 1.93 -10.07
C LEU A 18 -9.98 2.66 -9.45
N GLN A 19 -8.77 2.18 -9.67
CA GLN A 19 -7.54 2.77 -9.13
C GLN A 19 -6.70 3.42 -10.24
N ALA A 20 -6.12 4.59 -9.97
CA ALA A 20 -5.20 5.27 -10.87
C ALA A 20 -3.81 4.61 -10.89
N LEU A 21 -3.22 4.46 -12.07
CA LEU A 21 -1.84 3.98 -12.25
C LEU A 21 -0.86 5.12 -12.53
N GLU A 22 -1.37 6.25 -13.00
CA GLU A 22 -0.58 7.41 -13.42
C GLU A 22 -1.05 8.68 -12.70
N PRO A 23 -0.17 9.69 -12.53
CA PRO A 23 -0.56 10.97 -11.99
C PRO A 23 -1.33 11.80 -13.03
N ALA A 24 -2.43 12.45 -12.62
CA ALA A 24 -3.11 13.44 -13.45
C ALA A 24 -3.93 14.45 -12.66
N TRP A 25 -4.31 15.54 -13.32
CA TRP A 25 -5.37 16.43 -12.88
C TRP A 25 -6.66 16.00 -13.59
N ILE A 26 -7.65 15.57 -12.82
CA ILE A 26 -8.93 15.11 -13.36
C ILE A 26 -9.97 16.19 -13.13
N THR A 27 -10.59 16.67 -14.20
CA THR A 27 -11.61 17.73 -14.14
C THR A 27 -12.92 17.24 -13.54
N SER A 28 -13.73 18.16 -12.99
CA SER A 28 -15.10 17.85 -12.52
C SER A 28 -15.94 17.18 -13.61
N ARG A 29 -15.81 17.61 -14.87
CA ARG A 29 -16.51 17.04 -16.03
C ARG A 29 -16.13 15.58 -16.27
N GLN A 30 -14.84 15.24 -16.17
CA GLN A 30 -14.37 13.86 -16.30
C GLN A 30 -14.85 12.98 -15.15
N ILE A 31 -14.82 13.49 -13.91
CA ILE A 31 -15.33 12.78 -12.74
C ILE A 31 -16.81 12.44 -12.92
N GLU A 32 -17.60 13.42 -13.34
CA GLU A 32 -19.03 13.23 -13.55
C GLU A 32 -19.32 12.32 -14.76
N ALA A 33 -18.52 12.39 -15.83
CA ALA A 33 -18.63 11.50 -16.98
C ALA A 33 -18.39 10.03 -16.59
N GLY A 34 -17.39 9.76 -15.74
CA GLY A 34 -17.13 8.43 -15.20
C GLY A 34 -18.29 7.92 -14.34
N ARG A 35 -18.75 8.74 -13.38
CA ARG A 35 -19.89 8.40 -12.51
C ARG A 35 -21.16 8.08 -13.32
N ARG A 36 -21.54 8.96 -14.25
CA ARG A 36 -22.71 8.76 -15.13
C ARG A 36 -22.59 7.49 -15.96
N ALA A 37 -21.39 7.20 -16.50
CA ALA A 37 -21.15 5.98 -17.26
C ALA A 37 -21.37 4.72 -16.39
N MET A 38 -20.90 4.72 -15.14
CA MET A 38 -21.16 3.60 -14.23
C MET A 38 -22.64 3.47 -13.89
N THR A 39 -23.33 4.58 -13.58
CA THR A 39 -24.76 4.55 -13.22
C THR A 39 -25.61 3.96 -14.34
N ARG A 40 -25.35 4.32 -15.61
CA ARG A 40 -26.10 3.75 -16.77
C ARG A 40 -25.92 2.24 -16.92
N ASN A 41 -24.81 1.70 -16.44
CA ASN A 41 -24.46 0.28 -16.57
C ASN A 41 -24.69 -0.50 -15.26
N ALA A 42 -24.99 0.20 -14.16
CA ALA A 42 -25.40 -0.39 -12.91
C ALA A 42 -26.88 -0.77 -13.01
N ARG A 43 -27.19 -2.06 -12.89
CA ARG A 43 -28.58 -2.52 -12.74
C ARG A 43 -29.18 -1.95 -11.43
N ARG A 44 -30.51 -2.06 -11.26
CA ARG A 44 -31.21 -1.65 -10.02
C ARG A 44 -30.49 -2.25 -8.80
N GLY A 45 -30.18 -1.40 -7.81
CA GLY A 45 -29.51 -1.79 -6.56
C GLY A 45 -27.99 -1.52 -6.50
N GLY A 46 -27.35 -1.14 -7.61
CA GLY A 46 -25.94 -0.79 -7.61
C GLY A 46 -25.64 0.53 -6.86
N LYS A 47 -24.72 0.46 -5.90
CA LYS A 47 -24.20 1.63 -5.17
C LYS A 47 -22.88 2.07 -5.78
N ILE A 48 -22.72 3.38 -5.94
CA ILE A 48 -21.54 4.01 -6.55
C ILE A 48 -21.03 5.09 -5.60
N TRP A 49 -19.72 5.10 -5.34
CA TRP A 49 -19.05 6.16 -4.59
C TRP A 49 -17.98 6.81 -5.47
N VAL A 50 -17.91 8.13 -5.42
CA VAL A 50 -16.83 8.92 -6.01
C VAL A 50 -15.82 9.21 -4.90
N ARG A 51 -14.55 8.83 -5.08
CA ARG A 51 -13.49 8.92 -4.04
C ARG A 51 -12.54 10.10 -4.21
N ILE A 52 -12.69 10.83 -5.31
CA ILE A 52 -11.93 12.05 -5.62
C ILE A 52 -12.90 13.22 -5.79
N PHE A 53 -12.51 14.40 -5.32
CA PHE A 53 -13.29 15.62 -5.44
C PHE A 53 -12.44 16.70 -6.11
N PRO A 54 -13.00 17.51 -7.03
CA PRO A 54 -12.27 18.57 -7.69
C PRO A 54 -12.14 19.79 -6.76
N ASP A 55 -11.13 19.75 -5.89
CA ASP A 55 -10.88 20.73 -4.81
C ASP A 55 -9.83 21.78 -5.16
N LYS A 56 -9.11 21.61 -6.27
CA LYS A 56 -8.08 22.55 -6.71
C LYS A 56 -8.59 23.47 -7.82
N PRO A 57 -8.64 24.79 -7.63
CA PRO A 57 -8.97 25.73 -8.69
C PRO A 57 -7.82 25.85 -9.70
N VAL A 58 -8.16 25.91 -10.99
CA VAL A 58 -7.23 26.22 -12.08
C VAL A 58 -7.64 27.56 -12.68
N THR A 59 -6.71 28.50 -12.65
CA THR A 59 -6.88 29.85 -13.20
C THR A 59 -6.21 29.91 -14.56
N ILE A 60 -6.90 30.37 -15.58
CA ILE A 60 -6.30 30.67 -16.89
C ILE A 60 -6.15 32.18 -17.00
N ARG A 61 -5.03 32.62 -17.57
CA ARG A 61 -4.87 34.02 -17.99
C ARG A 61 -5.26 34.10 -19.45
N SER A 62 -6.10 35.07 -19.80
CA SER A 62 -6.32 35.41 -21.20
C SER A 62 -4.99 35.82 -21.83
N ALA A 63 -4.75 35.35 -23.06
CA ALA A 63 -3.47 35.53 -23.78
C ALA A 63 -3.07 37.02 -23.95
N GLU A 64 -4.04 37.94 -23.87
CA GLU A 64 -3.87 39.38 -24.07
C GLU A 64 -3.45 40.16 -22.81
N THR A 65 -3.27 39.49 -21.66
CA THR A 65 -2.94 40.19 -20.40
C THR A 65 -1.43 40.46 -20.28
N ARG A 66 -1.07 41.71 -19.94
CA ARG A 66 0.32 42.13 -19.68
C ARG A 66 0.91 41.35 -18.49
N MET A 67 2.23 41.17 -18.49
CA MET A 67 2.94 40.52 -17.38
C MET A 67 2.69 41.24 -16.04
N GLY A 68 2.05 40.54 -15.11
CA GLY A 68 1.81 40.98 -13.73
C GLY A 68 1.49 39.79 -12.82
N SER A 69 1.59 39.96 -11.50
CA SER A 69 1.57 38.86 -10.52
C SER A 69 0.18 38.35 -10.11
N GLY A 70 -0.91 38.94 -10.63
CA GLY A 70 -2.28 38.56 -10.26
C GLY A 70 -2.69 37.18 -10.78
N LYS A 71 -3.12 36.26 -9.90
CA LYS A 71 -3.80 35.02 -10.32
C LYS A 71 -5.20 35.41 -10.83
N GLY A 72 -5.56 34.97 -12.03
CA GLY A 72 -6.89 35.24 -12.61
C GLY A 72 -8.01 34.53 -11.85
N ASN A 73 -9.26 34.75 -12.27
CA ASN A 73 -10.40 34.01 -11.70
C ASN A 73 -10.28 32.50 -12.00
N PRO A 74 -10.66 31.61 -11.07
CA PRO A 74 -10.73 30.18 -11.34
C PRO A 74 -11.69 29.87 -12.50
N GLU A 75 -11.18 29.24 -13.56
CA GLU A 75 -12.00 28.86 -14.72
C GLU A 75 -12.63 27.47 -14.53
N TYR A 76 -11.86 26.53 -13.96
CA TYR A 76 -12.37 25.20 -13.64
C TYR A 76 -11.64 24.57 -12.44
N TRP A 77 -12.23 23.51 -11.89
CA TRP A 77 -11.72 22.78 -10.74
C TRP A 77 -11.24 21.39 -11.14
N VAL A 78 -10.13 20.96 -10.54
CA VAL A 78 -9.51 19.66 -10.79
C VAL A 78 -9.25 18.91 -9.49
N ALA A 79 -9.33 17.59 -9.56
CA ALA A 79 -8.83 16.69 -8.54
C ALA A 79 -7.38 16.33 -8.85
N VAL A 80 -6.51 16.47 -7.86
CA VAL A 80 -5.08 16.12 -7.98
C VAL A 80 -4.88 14.65 -7.66
N VAL A 81 -4.69 13.81 -8.68
CA VAL A 81 -4.63 12.34 -8.55
C VAL A 81 -3.19 11.84 -8.68
N LYS A 82 -2.74 11.07 -7.68
CA LYS A 82 -1.46 10.32 -7.71
C LYS A 82 -1.71 8.84 -8.02
N PRO A 83 -0.70 8.11 -8.56
CA PRO A 83 -0.75 6.66 -8.68
C PRO A 83 -1.18 5.97 -7.38
N GLY A 84 -1.98 4.92 -7.47
CA GLY A 84 -2.51 4.17 -6.33
C GLY A 84 -3.80 4.75 -5.72
N ARG A 85 -4.23 5.96 -6.10
CA ARG A 85 -5.48 6.56 -5.60
C ARG A 85 -6.70 5.86 -6.20
N ILE A 86 -7.70 5.57 -5.37
CA ILE A 86 -9.01 5.09 -5.83
C ILE A 86 -9.84 6.29 -6.31
N LEU A 87 -10.40 6.15 -7.50
CA LEU A 87 -11.23 7.15 -8.18
C LEU A 87 -12.72 6.90 -7.90
N TYR A 88 -13.15 5.65 -8.01
CA TYR A 88 -14.52 5.23 -7.77
C TYR A 88 -14.58 3.91 -7.03
N GLU A 89 -15.67 3.70 -6.30
CA GLU A 89 -16.05 2.40 -5.76
C GLU A 89 -17.46 2.02 -6.20
N MET A 90 -17.71 0.71 -6.23
CA MET A 90 -18.99 0.14 -6.60
C MET A 90 -19.34 -1.05 -5.70
N GLY A 91 -20.62 -1.20 -5.37
CA GLY A 91 -21.15 -2.27 -4.51
C GLY A 91 -22.60 -2.61 -4.87
N GLY A 92 -23.15 -3.68 -4.28
CA GLY A 92 -24.52 -4.11 -4.57
C GLY A 92 -24.73 -4.71 -5.97
N VAL A 93 -23.67 -5.11 -6.66
CA VAL A 93 -23.71 -5.75 -7.99
C VAL A 93 -22.77 -6.95 -8.06
N THR A 94 -23.02 -7.85 -9.01
CA THR A 94 -22.11 -8.96 -9.34
C THR A 94 -20.82 -8.46 -9.99
N GLU A 95 -19.73 -9.23 -9.90
CA GLU A 95 -18.42 -8.87 -10.46
C GLU A 95 -18.46 -8.56 -11.96
N ASN A 96 -19.19 -9.34 -12.76
CA ASN A 96 -19.27 -9.12 -14.21
C ASN A 96 -19.86 -7.75 -14.55
N ILE A 97 -20.90 -7.32 -13.82
CA ILE A 97 -21.52 -6.00 -13.97
C ILE A 97 -20.54 -4.92 -13.49
N ALA A 98 -19.90 -5.11 -12.34
CA ALA A 98 -18.95 -4.15 -11.80
C ALA A 98 -17.76 -3.94 -12.75
N ARG A 99 -17.16 -5.02 -13.25
CA ARG A 99 -16.04 -5.00 -14.19
C ARG A 99 -16.42 -4.24 -15.46
N ARG A 100 -17.59 -4.52 -16.04
CA ARG A 100 -18.07 -3.81 -17.24
C ARG A 100 -18.32 -2.32 -16.97
N ALA A 101 -19.00 -1.99 -15.87
CA ALA A 101 -19.30 -0.60 -15.51
C ALA A 101 -18.02 0.22 -15.26
N ILE A 102 -17.08 -0.36 -14.50
CA ILE A 102 -15.80 0.27 -14.18
C ILE A 102 -14.90 0.41 -15.42
N LEU A 103 -14.89 -0.56 -16.33
CA LEU A 103 -14.15 -0.47 -17.60
C LEU A 103 -14.63 0.71 -18.46
N ILE A 104 -15.94 0.95 -18.51
CA ILE A 104 -16.50 2.09 -19.26
C ILE A 104 -16.13 3.41 -18.56
N ALA A 105 -16.09 3.45 -17.22
CA ALA A 105 -15.62 4.62 -16.49
C ALA A 105 -14.12 4.88 -16.71
N ALA A 106 -13.31 3.81 -16.76
CA ALA A 106 -11.88 3.89 -17.07
C ALA A 106 -11.64 4.56 -18.43
N SER A 107 -12.46 4.25 -19.44
CA SER A 107 -12.37 4.87 -20.77
C SER A 107 -12.73 6.37 -20.79
N LYS A 108 -13.24 6.92 -19.68
CA LYS A 108 -13.51 8.36 -19.51
C LYS A 108 -12.38 9.08 -18.77
N MET A 109 -11.43 8.33 -18.19
CA MET A 109 -10.32 8.89 -17.44
C MET A 109 -9.16 9.25 -18.38
N PRO A 110 -8.46 10.36 -18.15
CA PRO A 110 -7.31 10.78 -18.96
C PRO A 110 -6.01 10.02 -18.60
N ILE A 111 -6.10 8.92 -17.85
CA ILE A 111 -4.96 8.17 -17.29
C ILE A 111 -5.22 6.67 -17.33
N ARG A 112 -4.13 5.90 -17.31
CA ARG A 112 -4.21 4.47 -17.06
C ARG A 112 -4.79 4.20 -15.68
N THR A 113 -5.72 3.27 -15.65
CA THR A 113 -6.42 2.84 -14.44
C THR A 113 -6.54 1.32 -14.41
N GLN A 114 -6.78 0.77 -13.24
CA GLN A 114 -7.02 -0.66 -13.05
C GLN A 114 -8.27 -0.91 -12.23
N PHE A 115 -8.98 -1.98 -12.57
CA PHE A 115 -10.08 -2.51 -11.77
C PHE A 115 -9.50 -3.35 -10.63
N ILE A 116 -9.94 -3.06 -9.40
CA ILE A 116 -9.62 -3.84 -8.22
C ILE A 116 -10.92 -4.26 -7.55
N PHE A 117 -10.92 -5.40 -6.88
CA PHE A 117 -12.00 -5.79 -6.00
C PHE A 117 -11.47 -6.27 -4.67
N SER A 118 -12.29 -6.16 -3.63
CA SER A 118 -11.98 -6.56 -2.26
C SER A 118 -11.53 -8.03 -2.16
N GLY A 119 -11.87 -8.85 -3.18
CA GLY A 119 -11.40 -10.22 -3.36
C GLY A 119 -10.36 -10.48 -4.47
N SER A 120 -9.96 -9.52 -5.32
CA SER A 120 -8.88 -9.74 -6.30
C SER A 120 -7.61 -9.08 -5.85
N LYS A 121 -6.56 -9.91 -5.82
CA LYS A 121 -5.26 -9.66 -6.48
C LYS A 121 -5.17 -8.25 -7.10
N ILE A 122 -4.86 -7.14 -6.43
CA ILE A 122 -4.11 -6.89 -5.20
C ILE A 122 -4.85 -7.30 -3.91
N ALA A 123 -5.05 -8.60 -3.74
CA ALA A 123 -4.41 -9.22 -2.63
C ALA A 123 -3.02 -8.54 -2.50
N TYR A 124 -2.83 -7.78 -1.43
CA TYR A 124 -1.84 -8.31 -0.49
C TYR A 124 -2.20 -9.77 -0.44
N LYS A 125 -1.54 -10.57 -1.29
CA LYS A 125 -1.51 -12.00 -1.07
C LYS A 125 -1.12 -11.95 0.39
N ILE A 126 -2.03 -12.35 1.27
CA ILE A 126 -1.71 -12.53 2.68
C ILE A 126 -0.80 -13.74 2.59
N ASN A 127 0.38 -13.52 2.00
CA ASN A 127 1.50 -14.37 1.88
C ASN A 127 1.96 -14.29 3.31
N MET A 128 1.33 -15.14 4.11
CA MET A 128 2.01 -15.71 5.23
C MET A 128 3.42 -16.03 4.73
N ILE A 129 4.40 -15.49 5.46
CA ILE A 129 5.76 -15.39 4.94
C ILE A 129 6.26 -16.80 4.71
N GLN A 130 6.64 -17.11 3.48
CA GLN A 130 7.14 -18.42 3.07
C GLN A 130 8.39 -18.22 2.20
N PRO A 131 9.13 -19.28 1.85
CA PRO A 131 10.20 -19.19 0.86
C PRO A 131 9.75 -18.43 -0.40
N GLN A 132 10.64 -17.60 -0.94
CA GLN A 132 10.43 -16.66 -2.05
C GLN A 132 9.49 -15.47 -1.76
N THR A 133 9.05 -15.28 -0.52
CA THR A 133 8.31 -14.07 -0.13
C THR A 133 9.25 -12.88 0.01
N HIS A 134 8.88 -11.74 -0.57
CA HIS A 134 9.58 -10.48 -0.41
C HIS A 134 9.07 -9.74 0.84
N LEU A 135 9.98 -9.13 1.60
CA LEU A 135 9.70 -8.39 2.83
C LEU A 135 10.46 -7.06 2.83
N ASN A 136 9.84 -6.05 3.45
CA ASN A 136 10.51 -4.79 3.74
C ASN A 136 11.47 -4.95 4.93
N VAL A 137 12.53 -4.15 4.96
CA VAL A 137 13.41 -4.03 6.12
C VAL A 137 12.93 -2.90 7.02
N ALA A 138 12.77 -3.19 8.32
CA ALA A 138 12.25 -2.27 9.33
C ALA A 138 13.34 -1.72 10.25
N ASP A 139 14.58 -1.60 9.77
CA ASP A 139 15.71 -1.04 10.51
C ASP A 139 16.63 -0.20 9.63
N ASN A 140 17.63 0.42 10.25
CA ASN A 140 18.67 1.19 9.57
C ASN A 140 19.95 0.38 9.24
N SER A 141 19.87 -0.95 9.12
CA SER A 141 21.03 -1.80 8.82
C SER A 141 21.64 -1.56 7.44
N GLY A 142 20.92 -0.90 6.54
CA GLY A 142 21.33 -0.62 5.16
C GLY A 142 20.63 -1.51 4.13
N ALA A 143 20.00 -2.61 4.55
CA ALA A 143 19.12 -3.39 3.68
C ALA A 143 17.76 -2.67 3.51
N ARG A 144 17.12 -2.79 2.33
CA ARG A 144 15.80 -2.19 2.04
C ARG A 144 14.74 -3.25 1.75
N GLU A 145 15.11 -4.28 0.99
CA GLU A 145 14.21 -5.37 0.61
C GLU A 145 14.91 -6.72 0.77
N LEU A 146 14.20 -7.69 1.34
CA LEU A 146 14.66 -9.07 1.54
C LEU A 146 13.77 -10.05 0.80
N MET A 147 14.34 -11.17 0.36
CA MET A 147 13.60 -12.34 -0.09
C MET A 147 13.86 -13.51 0.86
N CYS A 148 12.81 -14.04 1.48
CA CYS A 148 12.90 -15.21 2.35
C CYS A 148 13.37 -16.43 1.56
N ILE A 149 14.38 -17.14 2.06
CA ILE A 149 14.84 -18.43 1.52
C ILE A 149 14.24 -19.56 2.36
N ARG A 150 14.36 -19.44 3.69
CA ARG A 150 14.03 -20.51 4.64
C ARG A 150 13.62 -19.95 5.98
N ILE A 151 12.72 -20.65 6.67
CA ILE A 151 12.28 -20.35 8.03
C ILE A 151 13.11 -21.21 8.99
N ILE A 152 13.73 -20.59 10.01
CA ILE A 152 14.56 -21.29 11.00
C ILE A 152 13.66 -21.86 12.11
N GLY A 153 14.01 -23.04 12.63
CA GLY A 153 13.24 -23.70 13.70
C GLY A 153 11.93 -24.33 13.24
N ALA A 154 11.68 -24.37 11.93
CA ALA A 154 10.50 -24.99 11.34
C ALA A 154 10.83 -26.41 10.86
N SER A 155 10.53 -27.42 11.68
CA SER A 155 10.63 -28.83 11.26
C SER A 155 9.55 -29.23 10.24
N ASN A 156 8.39 -28.53 10.22
CA ASN A 156 7.31 -28.74 9.24
C ASN A 156 6.42 -27.50 8.94
N ARG A 157 6.78 -26.31 9.43
CA ARG A 157 5.95 -25.10 9.24
C ARG A 157 6.19 -24.50 7.84
N ARG A 158 5.14 -24.46 7.02
CA ARG A 158 5.16 -23.83 5.67
C ARG A 158 5.26 -22.30 5.71
N TYR A 159 4.89 -21.70 6.84
CA TYR A 159 4.70 -20.28 6.98
C TYR A 159 5.30 -19.73 8.28
N ALA A 160 5.90 -18.55 8.17
CA ALA A 160 6.48 -17.80 9.27
C ALA A 160 5.52 -16.71 9.75
N HIS A 161 5.58 -16.46 11.04
CA HIS A 161 4.77 -15.54 11.81
C HIS A 161 5.67 -14.49 12.48
N ILE A 162 5.05 -13.52 13.15
CA ILE A 162 5.77 -12.55 13.98
C ILE A 162 6.64 -13.30 15.00
N GLY A 163 7.89 -12.85 15.18
CA GLY A 163 8.88 -13.48 16.07
C GLY A 163 9.69 -14.61 15.43
N ASP A 164 9.23 -15.21 14.32
CA ASP A 164 10.00 -16.26 13.65
C ASP A 164 11.25 -15.66 12.96
N VAL A 165 12.36 -16.39 13.04
CA VAL A 165 13.61 -16.05 12.35
C VAL A 165 13.64 -16.71 10.98
N ILE A 166 14.03 -15.94 9.96
CA ILE A 166 14.20 -16.39 8.59
C ILE A 166 15.65 -16.20 8.13
N VAL A 167 16.08 -17.06 7.19
CA VAL A 167 17.23 -16.83 6.32
C VAL A 167 16.72 -16.14 5.07
N ALA A 168 17.33 -15.02 4.68
CA ALA A 168 16.90 -14.21 3.56
C ALA A 168 18.08 -13.69 2.72
N VAL A 169 17.82 -13.42 1.44
CA VAL A 169 18.76 -12.73 0.54
C VAL A 169 18.36 -11.27 0.44
N ILE A 170 19.33 -10.37 0.53
CA ILE A 170 19.13 -8.94 0.30
C ILE A 170 18.88 -8.68 -1.19
N LYS A 171 17.70 -8.14 -1.54
CA LYS A 171 17.33 -7.79 -2.91
C LYS A 171 17.66 -6.34 -3.25
N GLU A 172 17.56 -5.46 -2.26
CA GLU A 172 17.93 -4.05 -2.38
C GLU A 172 18.67 -3.61 -1.11
N ALA A 173 19.78 -2.90 -1.30
CA ALA A 173 20.61 -2.33 -0.23
C ALA A 173 20.99 -0.88 -0.58
N VAL A 174 21.23 -0.08 0.46
CA VAL A 174 21.79 1.26 0.32
C VAL A 174 23.29 1.15 -0.01
N PRO A 175 23.79 1.84 -1.05
CA PRO A 175 25.21 1.80 -1.40
C PRO A 175 26.12 2.29 -0.25
N LYS A 176 27.34 1.74 -0.16
CA LYS A 176 28.39 2.12 0.82
C LYS A 176 28.04 1.85 2.30
N MET A 177 27.04 1.01 2.56
CA MET A 177 26.74 0.48 3.90
C MET A 177 27.40 -0.89 4.09
N SER A 178 27.36 -1.42 5.31
CA SER A 178 27.97 -2.71 5.67
C SER A 178 27.29 -3.94 5.06
N LEU A 179 26.04 -3.81 4.57
CA LEU A 179 25.29 -4.89 3.95
C LEU A 179 25.18 -4.68 2.44
N GLU A 180 25.43 -5.74 1.68
CA GLU A 180 25.46 -5.69 0.22
C GLU A 180 24.29 -6.43 -0.45
N LYS A 181 23.95 -6.04 -1.68
CA LYS A 181 22.93 -6.73 -2.47
C LYS A 181 23.38 -8.17 -2.76
N SER A 182 22.45 -9.11 -2.63
CA SER A 182 22.62 -10.56 -2.79
C SER A 182 23.28 -11.27 -1.62
N GLU A 183 23.67 -10.56 -0.55
CA GLU A 183 24.16 -11.17 0.69
C GLU A 183 23.04 -12.00 1.35
N VAL A 184 23.42 -13.14 1.95
CA VAL A 184 22.52 -14.01 2.71
C VAL A 184 22.63 -13.66 4.20
N ILE A 185 21.51 -13.30 4.81
CA ILE A 185 21.43 -12.83 6.19
C ILE A 185 20.34 -13.55 6.99
N ARG A 186 20.34 -13.34 8.31
CA ARG A 186 19.24 -13.68 9.20
C ARG A 186 18.40 -12.43 9.47
N ALA A 187 17.09 -12.62 9.54
CA ALA A 187 16.16 -11.55 9.91
C ALA A 187 15.02 -12.12 10.76
N VAL A 188 14.46 -11.30 11.64
CA VAL A 188 13.28 -11.65 12.44
C VAL A 188 12.06 -10.89 11.95
N ILE A 189 10.93 -11.57 11.84
CA ILE A 189 9.69 -10.98 11.35
C ILE A 189 9.07 -10.14 12.47
N VAL A 190 8.84 -8.86 12.19
CA VAL A 190 8.26 -7.90 13.14
C VAL A 190 6.88 -7.41 12.74
N ARG A 191 6.53 -7.45 11.45
CA ARG A 191 5.19 -7.09 10.97
C ARG A 191 4.72 -8.08 9.91
N THR A 192 3.42 -8.36 9.92
CA THR A 192 2.80 -9.17 8.88
C THR A 192 1.41 -8.65 8.49
N CYS A 193 1.10 -8.81 7.21
CA CYS A 193 -0.24 -8.58 6.67
C CYS A 193 -1.26 -9.62 7.14
N LYS A 194 -0.81 -10.74 7.74
CA LYS A 194 -1.71 -11.71 8.39
C LYS A 194 -2.11 -11.20 9.78
N GLU A 195 -3.37 -11.41 10.10
CA GLU A 195 -3.96 -11.11 11.41
C GLU A 195 -3.28 -11.91 12.52
N LEU A 196 -2.73 -11.20 13.51
CA LEU A 196 -2.29 -11.71 14.80
C LEU A 196 -3.46 -11.63 15.78
N LYS A 197 -3.87 -12.77 16.35
CA LYS A 197 -4.96 -12.83 17.33
C LYS A 197 -4.39 -12.92 18.73
N ARG A 198 -4.77 -11.98 19.58
CA ARG A 198 -4.43 -11.96 21.02
C ARG A 198 -5.41 -12.80 21.83
N ASN A 199 -4.95 -13.24 23.00
CA ASN A 199 -5.77 -14.03 23.94
C ASN A 199 -7.02 -13.27 24.43
N ASN A 200 -6.98 -11.94 24.45
CA ASN A 200 -8.10 -11.08 24.81
C ASN A 200 -9.10 -10.85 23.64
N GLY A 201 -8.92 -11.50 22.50
CA GLY A 201 -9.77 -11.37 21.31
C GLY A 201 -9.43 -10.20 20.39
N MET A 202 -8.46 -9.34 20.75
CA MET A 202 -7.99 -8.28 19.86
C MET A 202 -7.24 -8.88 18.65
N ILE A 203 -7.43 -8.27 17.48
CA ILE A 203 -6.77 -8.67 16.24
C ILE A 203 -5.92 -7.52 15.74
N ILE A 204 -4.62 -7.77 15.55
CA ILE A 204 -3.68 -6.82 14.95
C ILE A 204 -3.35 -7.26 13.53
N ARG A 205 -3.33 -6.30 12.60
CA ARG A 205 -2.93 -6.52 11.22
C ARG A 205 -2.15 -5.31 10.72
N TYR A 206 -0.99 -5.55 10.11
CA TYR A 206 -0.17 -4.51 9.50
C TYR A 206 -0.44 -4.39 8.00
N ASP A 207 -0.10 -3.23 7.43
CA ASP A 207 -0.23 -2.97 6.00
C ASP A 207 0.88 -3.62 5.17
N ASP A 208 2.00 -4.01 5.80
CA ASP A 208 3.15 -4.62 5.14
C ASP A 208 3.72 -5.84 5.91
N ASN A 209 4.47 -6.68 5.19
CA ASN A 209 5.34 -7.70 5.77
C ASN A 209 6.73 -7.10 5.95
N ALA A 210 7.24 -7.06 7.18
CA ALA A 210 8.54 -6.46 7.46
C ALA A 210 9.35 -7.27 8.47
N ALA A 211 10.67 -7.21 8.32
CA ALA A 211 11.64 -7.90 9.16
C ALA A 211 12.79 -6.98 9.58
N VAL A 212 13.45 -7.33 10.68
CA VAL A 212 14.65 -6.67 11.22
C VAL A 212 15.84 -7.59 11.02
N VAL A 213 16.96 -7.05 10.53
CA VAL A 213 18.18 -7.81 10.28
C VAL A 213 18.86 -8.11 11.61
N ILE A 214 19.27 -9.36 11.82
CA ILE A 214 19.89 -9.83 13.05
C ILE A 214 21.23 -10.53 12.81
N ASP A 215 22.07 -10.56 13.84
CA ASP A 215 23.30 -11.35 13.89
C ASP A 215 23.02 -12.84 14.20
N GLN A 216 24.07 -13.61 14.51
CA GLN A 216 23.92 -15.03 14.83
C GLN A 216 23.36 -15.27 16.24
N GLU A 217 23.65 -14.37 17.19
CA GLU A 217 23.13 -14.40 18.55
C GLU A 217 21.67 -13.89 18.66
N GLY A 218 21.14 -13.27 17.61
CA GLY A 218 19.78 -12.74 17.54
C GLY A 218 19.64 -11.25 17.89
N ASN A 219 20.75 -10.51 17.99
CA ASN A 219 20.70 -9.06 18.19
C ASN A 219 20.48 -8.32 16.87
N PRO A 220 19.80 -7.16 16.90
CA PRO A 220 19.62 -6.35 15.70
C PRO A 220 20.97 -5.81 15.20
N LYS A 221 21.20 -5.92 13.88
CA LYS A 221 22.36 -5.27 13.22
C LYS A 221 22.18 -3.75 13.10
N GLY A 222 20.93 -3.30 12.95
CA GLY A 222 20.59 -1.88 12.96
C GLY A 222 20.55 -1.31 14.38
N THR A 223 20.85 -0.02 14.52
CA THR A 223 20.75 0.72 15.79
C THR A 223 19.38 1.38 16.01
N ARG A 224 18.49 1.34 15.02
CA ARG A 224 17.14 1.92 15.10
C ARG A 224 16.13 1.09 14.32
N ILE A 225 14.93 0.93 14.90
CA ILE A 225 13.79 0.26 14.26
C ILE A 225 12.80 1.29 13.71
N PHE A 226 12.16 0.95 12.60
CA PHE A 226 11.18 1.81 11.91
C PHE A 226 9.76 1.25 12.04
N GLY A 227 8.83 2.15 12.38
CA GLY A 227 7.41 1.84 12.52
C GLY A 227 7.06 1.14 13.84
N ALA A 228 5.77 0.96 14.07
CA ALA A 228 5.26 0.27 15.25
C ALA A 228 5.46 -1.24 15.13
N ILE A 229 5.69 -1.90 16.26
CA ILE A 229 5.89 -3.36 16.36
C ILE A 229 4.95 -3.96 17.42
N PRO A 230 4.64 -5.25 17.35
CA PRO A 230 3.75 -5.91 18.31
C PRO A 230 4.47 -6.22 19.64
N GLN A 231 3.76 -6.05 20.76
CA GLN A 231 4.28 -6.36 22.10
C GLN A 231 4.72 -7.82 22.27
N GLU A 232 4.15 -8.74 21.50
CA GLU A 232 4.43 -10.18 21.47
C GLU A 232 5.91 -10.49 21.20
N LEU A 233 6.66 -9.57 20.56
CA LEU A 233 8.11 -9.72 20.37
C LEU A 233 8.89 -9.84 21.70
N ARG A 234 8.32 -9.37 22.83
CA ARG A 234 8.93 -9.55 24.16
C ARG A 234 8.97 -11.02 24.59
N GLU A 235 8.01 -11.84 24.14
CA GLU A 235 7.90 -13.26 24.50
C GLU A 235 8.96 -14.12 23.79
N PHE A 236 9.52 -13.61 22.68
CA PHE A 236 10.50 -14.32 21.86
C PHE A 236 11.96 -13.96 22.21
N ASN A 237 12.22 -13.41 23.40
CA ASN A 237 13.55 -12.93 23.84
C ASN A 237 14.18 -11.83 22.95
N LEU A 238 13.37 -11.09 22.19
CA LEU A 238 13.83 -10.02 21.30
C LEU A 238 13.82 -8.65 21.99
N THR A 239 14.21 -8.60 23.26
CA THR A 239 14.08 -7.41 24.12
C THR A 239 14.78 -6.19 23.53
N LYS A 240 15.97 -6.37 22.93
CA LYS A 240 16.71 -5.28 22.28
C LYS A 240 15.94 -4.64 21.13
N ILE A 241 15.26 -5.43 20.31
CA ILE A 241 14.46 -4.93 19.18
C ILE A 241 13.27 -4.12 19.73
N VAL A 242 12.63 -4.62 20.77
CA VAL A 242 11.52 -3.95 21.43
C VAL A 242 11.93 -2.60 22.01
N SER A 243 13.10 -2.53 22.65
CA SER A 243 13.64 -1.28 23.22
C SER A 243 14.02 -0.24 22.17
N LEU A 244 14.38 -0.65 20.95
CA LEU A 244 14.77 0.25 19.87
C LEU A 244 13.58 0.75 19.03
N ALA A 245 12.38 0.22 19.26
CA ALA A 245 11.20 0.58 18.50
C ALA A 245 10.56 1.89 18.99
N PRO A 246 10.08 2.74 18.06
CA PRO A 246 9.45 4.00 18.42
C PRO A 246 8.07 3.83 19.07
N GLU A 247 7.35 2.76 18.74
CA GLU A 247 5.99 2.50 19.22
C GLU A 247 5.74 0.99 19.32
N ILE A 248 4.98 0.58 20.33
CA ILE A 248 4.60 -0.81 20.59
C ILE A 248 3.07 -0.88 20.62
N LEU A 249 2.50 -1.79 19.82
CA LEU A 249 1.06 -2.07 19.74
C LEU A 249 0.70 -3.33 20.52
#